data_AF-A0A919ND49-F1
#
_entry.id   AF-A0A919ND49-F1
#
_cell.length_a   1.000
_cell.length_b   1.000
_cell.length_c   1.000
_cell.angle_alpha   90.00
_cell.angle_beta   90.00
_cell.angle_gamma   90.00
#
_symmetry.space_group_name_H-M   'P 1'
#
loop_
_entity.id
_entity.type
_entity.pdbx_description
1 polymer ?
#
loop_
_entity_poly.entity_id
_entity_poly.type
_entity_poly.pdbx_seq_one_letter_code
_entity_poly.pdbx_strand_id
1 'polypeptide(L)'
;MTIDSLPAVSGAALDYPPGVRGHAVIVTGANPDGAESLAVWILDPFGTPTGAWVLPLADLDGARLLEIMGMVRGRCPVGWTRESATEALGAVPGVLPAELVARLRAGSLAIPELVAETREHRARHVEALAAYRATATSKVAPLAWPRELPEAGAEAAALTPRPFHAASPAAAAALTLAKALGQAVELWQGTEETRYRRHYLRGTPQQHLPPRWLAHLRAAESGREG
;
A
#
# COMPACT_ATOMS: atom_id res chain seq x y z
N MET A 1 -12.43 -44.39 -3.28
CA MET A 1 -12.04 -43.13 -3.93
C MET A 1 -12.27 -42.04 -2.90
N THR A 2 -11.22 -41.72 -2.14
CA THR A 2 -11.28 -40.89 -0.94
C THR A 2 -11.09 -39.43 -1.36
N ILE A 3 -12.03 -38.57 -1.00
CA ILE A 3 -11.93 -37.13 -1.22
C ILE A 3 -10.98 -36.60 -0.15
N ASP A 4 -9.75 -36.27 -0.54
CA ASP A 4 -8.80 -35.55 0.31
C ASP A 4 -9.39 -34.18 0.65
N SER A 5 -9.61 -33.97 1.94
CA SER A 5 -10.05 -32.70 2.50
C SER A 5 -8.88 -31.72 2.44
N LEU A 6 -9.05 -30.64 1.68
CA LEU A 6 -8.12 -29.51 1.70
C LEU A 6 -8.04 -28.95 3.14
N PRO A 7 -6.84 -28.65 3.66
CA PRO A 7 -6.71 -28.12 5.01
C PRO A 7 -7.41 -26.75 5.08
N ALA A 8 -8.24 -26.59 6.11
CA ALA A 8 -8.80 -25.32 6.50
C ALA A 8 -7.65 -24.32 6.70
N VAL A 9 -7.62 -23.27 5.88
CA VAL A 9 -6.75 -22.11 6.10
C VAL A 9 -7.25 -21.46 7.38
N SER A 10 -6.53 -21.71 8.48
CA SER A 10 -6.76 -21.07 9.78
C SER A 10 -6.62 -19.57 9.58
N GLY A 11 -7.74 -18.87 9.48
CA GLY A 11 -7.81 -17.42 9.53
C GLY A 11 -7.36 -16.95 10.91
N ALA A 12 -6.05 -16.71 11.05
CA ALA A 12 -5.59 -15.79 12.08
C ALA A 12 -6.34 -14.48 11.82
N ALA A 13 -7.12 -14.03 12.81
CA ALA A 13 -7.70 -12.70 12.76
C ALA A 13 -6.55 -11.72 12.48
N LEU A 14 -6.54 -11.13 11.29
CA LEU A 14 -5.60 -10.07 10.96
C LEU A 14 -5.92 -8.93 11.92
N ASP A 15 -5.08 -8.72 12.93
CA ASP A 15 -5.14 -7.54 13.79
C ASP A 15 -4.85 -6.31 12.93
N TYR A 16 -5.90 -5.77 12.32
CA TYR A 16 -5.83 -4.53 11.58
C TYR A 16 -5.47 -3.39 12.54
N PRO A 17 -4.64 -2.42 12.11
CA PRO A 17 -4.42 -1.24 12.93
C PRO A 17 -5.79 -0.57 13.18
N PRO A 18 -6.12 -0.19 14.42
CA PRO A 18 -7.41 0.42 14.70
C PRO A 18 -7.53 1.77 13.98
N GLY A 19 -8.73 2.06 13.48
CA GLY A 19 -9.07 3.33 12.84
C GLY A 19 -8.51 3.50 11.41
N VAL A 20 -8.27 2.41 10.67
CA VAL A 20 -7.88 2.49 9.24
C VAL A 20 -8.67 1.51 8.37
N ARG A 21 -8.96 1.92 7.13
CA ARG A 21 -9.59 1.06 6.11
C ARG A 21 -8.62 0.51 5.05
N GLY A 22 -7.46 1.13 4.91
CA GLY A 22 -6.45 0.77 3.93
C GLY A 22 -6.43 1.70 2.72
N HIS A 23 -6.26 1.12 1.54
CA HIS A 23 -5.84 1.85 0.35
C HIS A 23 -6.80 1.61 -0.81
N ALA A 24 -6.67 2.44 -1.83
CA ALA A 24 -7.29 2.21 -3.13
C ALA A 24 -6.29 2.41 -4.25
N VAL A 25 -6.40 1.63 -5.31
CA VAL A 25 -5.69 1.84 -6.57
C VAL A 25 -6.72 2.23 -7.61
N ILE A 26 -6.52 3.36 -8.28
CA ILE A 26 -7.42 3.89 -9.30
C ILE A 26 -6.57 4.19 -10.53
N VAL A 27 -6.74 3.40 -11.59
CA VAL A 27 -5.93 3.51 -12.80
C VAL A 27 -6.78 3.36 -14.04
N THR A 28 -6.39 4.03 -15.12
CA THR A 28 -6.95 3.80 -16.46
C THR A 28 -5.98 2.97 -17.30
N GLY A 29 -6.50 2.33 -18.33
CA GLY A 29 -5.69 1.65 -19.33
C GLY A 29 -6.50 1.28 -20.56
N ALA A 30 -5.88 1.35 -21.73
CA ALA A 30 -6.47 0.89 -22.98
C ALA A 30 -6.51 -0.65 -22.99
N ASN A 31 -7.65 -1.22 -23.34
CA ASN A 31 -7.82 -2.65 -23.60
C ASN A 31 -7.19 -3.04 -24.96
N PRO A 32 -7.02 -4.33 -25.24
CA PRO A 32 -6.48 -4.79 -26.53
C PRO A 32 -7.30 -4.35 -27.76
N ASP A 33 -8.58 -4.05 -27.58
CA ASP A 33 -9.49 -3.52 -28.61
C ASP A 33 -9.40 -1.98 -28.75
N GLY A 34 -8.53 -1.33 -27.98
CA GLY A 34 -8.35 0.13 -27.94
C GLY A 34 -9.35 0.86 -27.04
N ALA A 35 -10.34 0.19 -26.46
CA ALA A 35 -11.30 0.82 -25.55
C ALA A 35 -10.65 1.10 -24.19
N GLU A 36 -10.81 2.31 -23.65
CA GLU A 36 -10.29 2.63 -22.32
C GLU A 36 -11.17 2.05 -21.22
N SER A 37 -10.53 1.60 -20.14
CA SER A 37 -11.20 1.13 -18.93
C SER A 37 -10.61 1.77 -17.68
N LEU A 38 -11.47 2.01 -16.70
CA LEU A 38 -11.13 2.39 -15.34
C LEU A 38 -11.07 1.13 -14.47
N ALA A 39 -9.96 0.93 -13.78
CA ALA A 39 -9.79 -0.10 -12.77
C ALA A 39 -9.76 0.53 -11.38
N VAL A 40 -10.57 0.00 -10.47
CA VAL A 40 -10.63 0.39 -9.05
C VAL A 40 -10.36 -0.85 -8.20
N TRP A 41 -9.29 -0.82 -7.40
CA TRP A 41 -8.93 -1.89 -6.47
C TRP A 41 -8.97 -1.36 -5.05
N ILE A 42 -9.61 -2.11 -4.15
CA ILE A 42 -9.64 -1.82 -2.73
C ILE A 42 -8.66 -2.75 -2.05
N LEU A 43 -7.75 -2.17 -1.27
CA LEU A 43 -6.73 -2.88 -0.54
C LEU A 43 -6.93 -2.66 0.96
N ASP A 44 -6.58 -3.66 1.75
CA ASP A 44 -6.49 -3.53 3.19
C ASP A 44 -5.27 -2.66 3.59
N PRO A 45 -5.05 -2.38 4.89
CA PRO A 45 -3.90 -1.63 5.37
C PRO A 45 -2.53 -2.25 5.04
N PHE A 46 -2.48 -3.53 4.65
CA PHE A 46 -1.23 -4.24 4.32
C PHE A 46 -1.02 -4.39 2.82
N GLY A 47 -1.89 -3.82 1.99
CA GLY A 47 -1.81 -3.89 0.54
C GLY A 47 -2.44 -5.16 -0.05
N THR A 48 -3.16 -5.95 0.74
CA THR A 48 -3.88 -7.14 0.26
C THR A 48 -5.15 -6.72 -0.48
N PRO A 49 -5.38 -7.18 -1.72
CA PRO A 49 -6.63 -6.92 -2.43
C PRO A 49 -7.85 -7.51 -1.71
N THR A 50 -8.89 -6.69 -1.55
CA THR A 50 -10.17 -7.08 -0.92
C THR A 50 -11.40 -6.79 -1.79
N GLY A 51 -11.24 -6.02 -2.86
CA GLY A 51 -12.29 -5.75 -3.84
C GLY A 51 -11.73 -5.18 -5.14
N ALA A 52 -12.39 -5.42 -6.27
CA ALA A 52 -11.92 -5.01 -7.58
C ALA A 52 -13.08 -4.77 -8.56
N TRP A 53 -12.94 -3.72 -9.37
CA TRP A 53 -13.85 -3.39 -10.46
C TRP A 53 -13.06 -2.94 -11.68
N VAL A 54 -13.47 -3.38 -12.87
CA VAL A 54 -12.98 -2.90 -14.16
C VAL A 54 -14.19 -2.44 -14.95
N LEU A 55 -14.20 -1.17 -15.34
CA LEU A 55 -15.34 -0.50 -15.96
C LEU A 55 -14.88 0.08 -17.30
N PRO A 56 -15.48 -0.30 -18.44
CA PRO A 56 -15.26 0.41 -19.69
C PRO A 56 -15.69 1.88 -19.55
N LEU A 57 -14.84 2.81 -19.99
CA LEU A 57 -15.16 4.24 -19.90
C LEU A 57 -16.33 4.64 -20.82
N ALA A 58 -16.46 3.96 -21.96
CA ALA A 58 -17.54 4.21 -22.92
C ALA A 58 -18.94 3.89 -22.36
N ASP A 59 -19.03 2.92 -21.45
CA ASP A 59 -20.29 2.42 -20.87
C ASP A 59 -20.44 2.81 -19.39
N LEU A 60 -19.74 3.87 -18.97
CA LEU A 60 -19.64 4.22 -17.57
C LEU A 60 -20.95 4.83 -17.05
N ASP A 61 -21.69 4.01 -16.31
CA ASP A 61 -22.85 4.48 -15.54
C ASP A 61 -22.38 5.26 -14.30
N GLY A 62 -22.81 6.52 -14.21
CA GLY A 62 -22.45 7.41 -13.11
C GLY A 62 -22.99 6.95 -11.76
N ALA A 63 -24.18 6.36 -11.69
CA ALA A 63 -24.74 5.86 -10.43
C ALA A 63 -23.87 4.72 -9.89
N ARG A 64 -23.55 3.74 -10.74
CA ARG A 64 -22.66 2.64 -10.40
C ARG A 64 -21.25 3.11 -10.01
N LEU A 65 -20.69 4.10 -10.71
CA LEU A 65 -19.39 4.65 -10.36
C LEU A 65 -19.42 5.30 -8.96
N LEU A 66 -20.47 6.06 -8.65
CA LEU A 66 -20.63 6.68 -7.33
C LEU A 66 -20.71 5.65 -6.20
N GLU A 67 -21.42 4.54 -6.41
CA GLU A 67 -21.44 3.42 -5.45
C GLU A 67 -20.04 2.85 -5.22
N ILE A 68 -19.29 2.62 -6.30
CA ILE A 68 -17.92 2.11 -6.23
C ILE A 68 -17.00 3.10 -5.49
N MET A 69 -17.08 4.38 -5.81
CA MET A 69 -16.29 5.41 -5.16
C MET A 69 -16.71 5.65 -3.70
N GLY A 70 -17.95 5.32 -3.33
CA GLY A 70 -18.40 5.24 -1.94
C GLY A 70 -17.62 4.22 -1.11
N MET A 71 -17.15 3.13 -1.75
CA MET A 71 -16.26 2.15 -1.11
C MET A 71 -14.82 2.64 -0.99
N VAL A 72 -14.38 3.57 -1.84
CA VAL A 72 -13.07 4.23 -1.74
C VAL A 72 -13.04 5.25 -0.58
N ARG A 73 -14.20 5.76 -0.13
CA ARG A 73 -14.27 6.72 0.98
C ARG A 73 -13.67 6.13 2.27
N GLY A 74 -12.76 6.90 2.88
CA GLY A 74 -12.00 6.49 4.06
C GLY A 74 -10.68 5.78 3.74
N ARG A 75 -10.33 5.66 2.45
CA ARG A 75 -9.08 5.04 1.99
C ARG A 75 -8.20 6.04 1.26
N CYS A 76 -6.90 5.77 1.26
CA CYS A 76 -5.92 6.57 0.54
C CYS A 76 -5.67 6.00 -0.87
N PRO A 77 -5.87 6.78 -1.95
CA PRO A 77 -5.36 6.41 -3.27
C PRO A 77 -3.84 6.25 -3.24
N VAL A 78 -3.33 5.18 -3.85
CA VAL A 78 -1.88 4.90 -3.91
C VAL A 78 -1.38 4.84 -5.35
N GLY A 79 -0.16 5.34 -5.56
CA GLY A 79 0.53 5.34 -6.85
C GLY A 79 2.05 5.38 -6.69
N TRP A 80 2.77 5.42 -7.81
CA TRP A 80 4.21 5.68 -7.78
C TRP A 80 4.54 7.13 -7.45
N THR A 81 3.66 8.06 -7.83
CA THR A 81 3.63 9.44 -7.33
C THR A 81 2.25 9.77 -6.77
N ARG A 82 2.14 10.87 -6.03
CA ARG A 82 0.85 11.34 -5.49
C ARG A 82 -0.10 11.76 -6.60
N GLU A 83 0.44 12.29 -7.69
CA GLU A 83 -0.28 12.66 -8.91
C GLU A 83 -0.81 11.40 -9.61
N SER A 84 0.07 10.42 -9.87
CA SER A 84 -0.32 9.18 -10.56
C SER A 84 -1.37 8.38 -9.78
N ALA A 85 -1.41 8.50 -8.45
CA ALA A 85 -2.41 7.87 -7.59
C ALA A 85 -3.85 8.35 -7.86
N THR A 86 -4.01 9.53 -8.49
CA THR A 86 -5.31 10.18 -8.72
C THR A 86 -5.53 10.68 -10.14
N GLU A 87 -4.57 10.46 -11.03
CA GLU A 87 -4.63 10.85 -12.44
C GLU A 87 -5.89 10.30 -13.13
N ALA A 88 -6.21 9.03 -12.88
CA ALA A 88 -7.40 8.37 -13.43
C ALA A 88 -8.74 9.04 -13.06
N LEU A 89 -8.78 9.84 -11.97
CA LEU A 89 -9.98 10.62 -11.63
C LEU A 89 -10.27 11.72 -12.67
N GLY A 90 -9.25 12.16 -13.42
CA GLY A 90 -9.41 13.13 -14.50
C GLY A 90 -10.09 12.55 -15.75
N ALA A 91 -10.11 11.22 -15.91
CA ALA A 91 -10.73 10.54 -17.05
C ALA A 91 -12.26 10.40 -16.91
N VAL A 92 -12.83 10.77 -15.76
CA VAL A 92 -14.27 10.68 -15.47
C VAL A 92 -14.86 12.04 -15.05
N PRO A 93 -14.62 13.12 -15.84
CA PRO A 93 -15.04 14.47 -15.46
C PRO A 93 -16.57 14.57 -15.39
N GLY A 94 -17.07 15.23 -14.35
CA GLY A 94 -18.50 15.50 -14.18
C GLY A 94 -19.34 14.34 -13.62
N VAL A 95 -18.77 13.14 -13.46
CA VAL A 95 -19.47 11.99 -12.84
C VAL A 95 -19.32 11.99 -11.32
N LEU A 96 -18.14 12.39 -10.83
CA LEU A 96 -17.82 12.40 -9.40
C LEU A 96 -18.00 13.81 -8.79
N PRO A 97 -18.52 13.92 -7.56
CA PRO A 97 -18.56 15.19 -6.83
C PRO A 97 -17.15 15.79 -6.68
N ALA A 98 -17.03 17.11 -6.89
CA ALA A 98 -15.75 17.80 -6.84
C ALA A 98 -15.07 17.67 -5.47
N GLU A 99 -15.84 17.68 -4.39
CA GLU A 99 -15.38 17.52 -3.02
C GLU A 99 -14.77 16.13 -2.78
N LEU A 100 -15.36 15.09 -3.38
CA LEU A 100 -14.84 13.74 -3.31
C LEU A 100 -13.49 13.66 -4.02
N VAL A 101 -13.39 14.21 -5.23
CA VAL A 101 -12.12 14.23 -6.00
C VAL A 101 -11.04 15.00 -5.26
N ALA A 102 -11.37 16.18 -4.73
CA ALA A 102 -10.43 17.01 -3.96
C ALA A 102 -9.92 16.27 -2.72
N ARG A 103 -10.80 15.60 -1.97
CA ARG A 103 -10.43 14.80 -0.80
C ARG A 103 -9.51 13.63 -1.17
N LEU A 104 -9.80 12.91 -2.26
CA LEU A 104 -8.98 11.79 -2.72
C LEU A 104 -7.58 12.27 -3.14
N ARG A 105 -7.48 13.42 -3.80
CA ARG A 105 -6.19 14.05 -4.15
C ARG A 105 -5.40 14.48 -2.92
N ALA A 106 -6.05 15.11 -1.94
CA ALA A 106 -5.39 15.53 -0.71
C ALA A 106 -4.90 14.34 0.14
N GLY A 107 -5.61 13.21 0.11
CA GLY A 107 -5.30 11.99 0.84
C GLY A 107 -4.46 10.97 0.07
N SER A 108 -3.93 11.32 -1.11
CA SER A 108 -3.16 10.37 -1.92
C SER A 108 -1.76 10.13 -1.35
N LEU A 109 -1.24 8.94 -1.61
CA LEU A 109 0.03 8.45 -1.10
C LEU A 109 0.90 7.89 -2.23
N ALA A 110 2.21 8.07 -2.12
CA ALA A 110 3.18 7.54 -3.06
C ALA A 110 3.97 6.38 -2.42
N ILE A 111 4.04 5.22 -3.07
CA ILE A 111 4.77 4.04 -2.57
C ILE A 111 6.24 4.37 -2.19
N PRO A 112 6.99 5.18 -2.96
CA PRO A 112 8.34 5.58 -2.57
C PRO A 112 8.44 6.30 -1.21
N GLU A 113 7.39 6.99 -0.75
CA GLU A 113 7.37 7.65 0.57
C GLU A 113 7.37 6.63 1.71
N LEU A 114 6.67 5.51 1.55
CA LEU A 114 6.68 4.38 2.50
C LEU A 114 8.10 3.78 2.59
N VAL A 115 8.72 3.56 1.45
CA VAL A 115 10.10 3.04 1.36
C VAL A 115 11.09 4.04 1.99
N ALA A 116 10.93 5.34 1.73
CA ALA A 116 11.77 6.38 2.30
C ALA A 116 11.65 6.43 3.83
N GLU A 117 10.45 6.34 4.38
CA GLU A 117 10.27 6.25 5.83
C GLU A 117 10.91 5.00 6.43
N THR A 118 10.80 3.86 5.74
CA THR A 118 11.48 2.62 6.14
C THR A 118 13.00 2.79 6.13
N ARG A 119 13.54 3.50 5.14
CA ARG A 119 14.98 3.81 5.01
C ARG A 119 15.47 4.69 6.15
N GLU A 120 14.77 5.79 6.43
CA GLU A 120 15.05 6.65 7.59
C GLU A 120 15.02 5.84 8.89
N HIS A 121 14.04 4.95 9.04
CA HIS A 121 13.89 4.13 10.23
C HIS A 121 15.05 3.14 10.41
N ARG A 122 15.46 2.44 9.34
CA ARG A 122 16.66 1.57 9.37
C ARG A 122 17.92 2.35 9.72
N ALA A 123 18.10 3.55 9.19
CA ALA A 123 19.24 4.41 9.50
C ALA A 123 19.32 4.75 11.00
N ARG A 124 18.19 5.16 11.61
CA ARG A 124 18.11 5.43 13.06
C ARG A 124 18.49 4.20 13.90
N HIS A 125 18.12 2.99 13.48
CA HIS A 125 18.50 1.77 14.21
C HIS A 125 19.98 1.42 14.08
N VAL A 126 20.58 1.69 12.92
CA VAL A 126 22.02 1.53 12.73
C VAL A 126 22.79 2.51 13.64
N GLU A 127 22.35 3.76 13.73
CA GLU A 127 22.91 4.77 14.64
C GLU A 127 22.76 4.34 16.11
N ALA A 128 21.57 3.89 16.52
CA ALA A 128 21.33 3.39 17.87
C ALA A 128 22.19 2.17 18.21
N LEU A 129 22.40 1.24 17.25
CA LEU A 129 23.33 0.13 17.44
C LEU A 129 24.78 0.62 17.59
N ALA A 130 25.21 1.62 16.82
CA ALA A 130 26.55 2.18 16.93
C ALA A 130 26.77 2.82 18.31
N ALA A 131 25.80 3.59 18.81
CA ALA A 131 25.83 4.15 20.16
C ALA A 131 25.89 3.06 21.24
N TYR A 132 25.08 2.00 21.10
CA TYR A 132 25.11 0.86 22.04
C TYR A 132 26.47 0.14 22.01
N ARG A 133 27.04 -0.10 20.83
CA ARG A 133 28.36 -0.73 20.66
C ARG A 133 29.48 0.02 21.37
N ALA A 134 29.41 1.35 21.44
CA ALA A 134 30.43 2.15 22.12
C ALA A 134 30.46 1.93 23.65
N THR A 135 29.37 1.42 24.22
CA THR A 135 29.24 1.16 25.67
C THR A 135 29.18 -0.33 26.02
N ALA A 136 28.99 -1.20 25.03
CA ALA A 136 28.87 -2.63 25.23
C ALA A 136 30.23 -3.26 25.59
N THR A 137 30.22 -4.12 26.60
CA THR A 137 31.40 -4.90 27.02
C THR A 137 31.71 -6.08 26.11
N SER A 138 30.78 -6.46 25.23
CA SER A 138 30.90 -7.60 24.32
C SER A 138 30.65 -7.20 22.86
N LYS A 139 31.16 -8.02 21.93
CA LYS A 139 31.00 -7.80 20.49
C LYS A 139 29.53 -7.96 20.08
N VAL A 140 28.89 -6.87 19.69
CA VAL A 140 27.50 -6.86 19.20
C VAL A 140 27.47 -7.02 17.68
N ALA A 141 26.75 -8.02 17.18
CA ALA A 141 26.57 -8.26 15.76
C ALA A 141 25.84 -7.10 15.04
N PRO A 142 26.09 -6.88 13.73
CA PRO A 142 25.35 -5.87 12.96
C PRO A 142 23.86 -6.25 12.83
N LEU A 143 23.04 -5.26 12.46
CA LEU A 143 21.66 -5.52 12.05
C LEU A 143 21.70 -6.16 10.67
N ALA A 144 21.08 -7.34 10.55
CA ALA A 144 20.91 -8.05 9.29
C ALA A 144 19.42 -8.01 8.94
N TRP A 145 19.08 -7.27 7.90
CA TRP A 145 17.70 -7.11 7.46
C TRP A 145 17.30 -8.31 6.59
N PRO A 146 16.05 -8.82 6.71
CA PRO A 146 15.60 -9.96 5.90
C PRO A 146 15.62 -9.68 4.39
N ARG A 147 15.41 -8.42 4.02
CA ARG A 147 15.40 -7.95 2.63
C ARG A 147 16.03 -6.56 2.56
N GLU A 148 16.85 -6.35 1.54
CA GLU A 148 17.44 -5.04 1.26
C GLU A 148 16.37 -4.04 0.80
N LEU A 149 16.58 -2.78 1.13
CA LEU A 149 15.75 -1.71 0.60
C LEU A 149 16.16 -1.43 -0.85
N PRO A 150 15.18 -1.14 -1.73
CA PRO A 150 15.52 -0.62 -3.04
C PRO A 150 16.23 0.73 -2.93
N GLU A 151 17.13 0.99 -3.88
CA GLU A 151 17.77 2.30 -4.04
C GLU A 151 16.74 3.38 -4.37
N ALA A 152 17.01 4.60 -3.93
CA ALA A 152 16.14 5.74 -4.21
C ALA A 152 16.03 5.97 -5.73
N GLY A 153 14.81 6.02 -6.25
CA GLY A 153 14.52 6.13 -7.68
C GLY A 153 14.42 4.78 -8.41
N ALA A 154 14.80 3.67 -7.76
CA ALA A 154 14.72 2.32 -8.33
C ALA A 154 13.56 1.50 -7.75
N GLU A 155 12.70 2.10 -6.90
CA GLU A 155 11.62 1.42 -6.21
C GLU A 155 10.67 0.68 -7.16
N ALA A 156 10.28 1.31 -8.27
CA ALA A 156 9.36 0.71 -9.23
C ALA A 156 9.93 -0.58 -9.84
N ALA A 157 11.17 -0.55 -10.32
CA ALA A 157 11.83 -1.72 -10.90
C ALA A 157 12.02 -2.84 -9.86
N ALA A 158 12.37 -2.48 -8.62
CA ALA A 158 12.68 -3.44 -7.57
C ALA A 158 11.43 -4.10 -6.94
N LEU A 159 10.34 -3.35 -6.80
CA LEU A 159 9.08 -3.84 -6.20
C LEU A 159 8.14 -4.46 -7.25
N THR A 160 8.37 -4.16 -8.53
CA THR A 160 7.61 -4.76 -9.65
C THR A 160 8.53 -5.35 -10.71
N PRO A 161 9.35 -6.36 -10.35
CA PRO A 161 10.32 -6.94 -11.28
C PRO A 161 9.68 -7.63 -12.48
N ARG A 162 8.38 -7.98 -12.38
CA ARG A 162 7.58 -8.48 -13.49
C ARG A 162 6.18 -7.87 -13.40
N PRO A 163 5.63 -7.32 -14.50
CA PRO A 163 4.25 -6.88 -14.53
C PRO A 163 3.32 -8.07 -14.32
N PHE A 164 2.16 -7.84 -13.71
CA PHE A 164 1.11 -8.85 -13.68
C PHE A 164 0.47 -9.04 -15.04
N HIS A 165 0.02 -10.27 -15.29
CA HIS A 165 -0.88 -10.56 -16.39
C HIS A 165 -2.31 -10.57 -15.86
N ALA A 166 -3.20 -9.82 -16.52
CA ALA A 166 -4.62 -9.77 -16.24
C ALA A 166 -5.40 -9.67 -17.54
N ALA A 167 -6.72 -9.84 -17.48
CA ALA A 167 -7.60 -9.76 -18.64
C ALA A 167 -7.62 -8.37 -19.30
N SER A 168 -7.30 -7.31 -18.56
CA SER A 168 -7.12 -5.96 -19.09
C SER A 168 -5.81 -5.31 -18.61
N PRO A 169 -5.20 -4.42 -19.41
CA PRO A 169 -4.03 -3.65 -18.99
C PRO A 169 -4.30 -2.78 -17.75
N ALA A 170 -5.50 -2.20 -17.61
CA ALA A 170 -5.88 -1.45 -16.40
C ALA A 170 -5.86 -2.33 -15.15
N ALA A 171 -6.40 -3.56 -15.23
CA ALA A 171 -6.34 -4.53 -14.13
C ALA A 171 -4.90 -4.98 -13.82
N ALA A 172 -4.09 -5.20 -14.86
CA ALA A 172 -2.68 -5.55 -14.71
C ALA A 172 -1.90 -4.45 -14.00
N ALA A 173 -2.11 -3.18 -14.37
CA ALA A 173 -1.53 -2.03 -13.69
C ALA A 173 -1.97 -1.93 -12.23
N ALA A 174 -3.27 -2.10 -11.96
CA ALA A 174 -3.80 -2.06 -10.60
C ALA A 174 -3.20 -3.15 -9.69
N LEU A 175 -3.14 -4.39 -10.17
CA LEU A 175 -2.53 -5.52 -9.44
C LEU A 175 -1.02 -5.33 -9.23
N THR A 176 -0.35 -4.77 -10.22
CA THR A 176 1.09 -4.44 -10.14
C THR A 176 1.35 -3.44 -9.02
N LEU A 177 0.56 -2.36 -8.93
CA LEU A 177 0.62 -1.40 -7.82
C LEU A 177 0.24 -2.02 -6.48
N ALA A 178 -0.80 -2.85 -6.42
CA ALA A 178 -1.22 -3.52 -5.19
C ALA A 178 -0.09 -4.40 -4.62
N LYS A 179 0.57 -5.20 -5.45
CA LYS A 179 1.73 -5.99 -5.03
C LYS A 179 2.91 -5.13 -4.64
N ALA A 180 3.17 -4.04 -5.37
CA ALA A 180 4.23 -3.11 -5.01
C ALA A 180 4.04 -2.55 -3.60
N LEU A 181 2.80 -2.13 -3.28
CA LEU A 181 2.45 -1.66 -1.95
C LEU A 181 2.63 -2.77 -0.90
N GLY A 182 2.11 -3.97 -1.15
CA GLY A 182 2.28 -5.10 -0.23
C GLY A 182 3.75 -5.41 0.06
N GLN A 183 4.59 -5.43 -0.98
CA GLN A 183 6.04 -5.60 -0.80
C GLN A 183 6.69 -4.45 -0.03
N ALA A 184 6.25 -3.21 -0.24
CA ALA A 184 6.75 -2.07 0.52
C ALA A 184 6.37 -2.18 2.02
N VAL A 185 5.16 -2.64 2.33
CA VAL A 185 4.72 -2.94 3.71
C VAL A 185 5.55 -4.07 4.33
N GLU A 186 5.82 -5.14 3.58
CA GLU A 186 6.68 -6.24 4.05
C GLU A 186 8.10 -5.76 4.40
N LEU A 187 8.66 -4.80 3.66
CA LEU A 187 9.97 -4.20 3.98
C LEU A 187 9.95 -3.51 5.35
N TRP A 188 8.85 -2.82 5.68
CA TRP A 188 8.64 -2.22 7.00
C TRP A 188 8.51 -3.30 8.08
N GLN A 189 7.61 -4.27 7.88
CA GLN A 189 7.37 -5.33 8.87
C GLN A 189 8.64 -6.13 9.20
N GLY A 190 9.45 -6.48 8.19
CA GLY A 190 10.74 -7.14 8.39
C GLY A 190 11.77 -6.26 9.11
N THR A 191 11.70 -4.93 8.94
CA THR A 191 12.52 -3.97 9.69
C THR A 191 12.13 -3.98 11.17
N GLU A 192 10.83 -3.87 11.45
CA GLU A 192 10.29 -3.85 12.80
C GLU A 192 10.52 -5.18 13.54
N GLU A 193 10.37 -6.32 12.86
CA GLU A 193 10.67 -7.62 13.44
C GLU A 193 12.16 -7.74 13.82
N THR A 194 13.06 -7.29 12.94
CA THR A 194 14.51 -7.31 13.19
C THR A 194 14.87 -6.43 14.38
N ARG A 195 14.31 -5.22 14.44
CA ARG A 195 14.46 -4.30 15.57
C ARG A 195 13.97 -4.96 16.86
N TYR A 196 12.75 -5.50 16.86
CA TYR A 196 12.11 -6.04 18.05
C TYR A 196 12.81 -7.29 18.58
N ARG A 197 13.58 -8.02 17.76
CA ARG A 197 14.45 -9.12 18.22
C ARG A 197 15.68 -8.66 19.01
N ARG A 198 16.02 -7.36 19.04
CA ARG A 198 17.18 -6.80 19.77
C ARG A 198 16.74 -6.04 21.01
N HIS A 199 17.09 -6.52 22.21
CA HIS A 199 16.62 -5.94 23.48
C HIS A 199 16.95 -4.45 23.62
N TYR A 200 18.13 -4.02 23.16
CA TYR A 200 18.59 -2.63 23.21
C TYR A 200 17.89 -1.69 22.20
N LEU A 201 17.02 -2.22 21.32
CA LEU A 201 16.21 -1.43 20.38
C LEU A 201 14.69 -1.53 20.67
N ARG A 202 14.28 -2.22 21.75
CA ARG A 202 12.86 -2.43 22.13
C ARG A 202 12.20 -1.24 22.83
N GLY A 203 12.84 -0.07 22.86
CA GLY A 203 12.33 1.10 23.62
C GLY A 203 10.95 1.60 23.19
N THR A 204 10.47 1.20 22.01
CA THR A 204 9.13 1.52 21.49
C THR A 204 8.36 0.26 21.10
N PRO A 205 7.02 0.24 21.24
CA PRO A 205 6.17 -0.84 20.76
C PRO A 205 6.39 -1.12 19.27
N GLN A 206 6.16 -2.38 18.86
CA GLN A 206 6.20 -2.75 17.46
C GLN A 206 5.07 -2.08 16.69
N GLN A 207 5.36 -1.54 15.52
CA GLN A 207 4.36 -0.91 14.65
C GLN A 207 4.13 -1.72 13.38
N HIS A 208 2.87 -1.92 13.02
CA HIS A 208 2.54 -2.70 11.81
C HIS A 208 2.77 -1.94 10.50
N LEU A 209 2.79 -0.60 10.55
CA LEU A 209 3.01 0.31 9.42
C LEU A 209 3.90 1.48 9.85
N PRO A 210 4.57 2.14 8.90
CA PRO A 210 5.32 3.36 9.19
C PRO A 210 4.42 4.45 9.83
N PRO A 211 4.89 5.18 10.86
CA PRO A 211 4.06 6.12 11.60
C PRO A 211 3.43 7.22 10.75
N ARG A 212 4.17 7.83 9.81
CA ARG A 212 3.60 8.88 8.94
C ARG A 212 2.57 8.30 7.99
N TRP A 213 2.88 7.14 7.39
CA TRP A 213 1.93 6.40 6.56
C TRP A 213 0.62 6.07 7.30
N LEU A 214 0.73 5.55 8.53
CA LEU A 214 -0.42 5.23 9.37
C LEU A 214 -1.25 6.48 9.74
N ALA A 215 -0.61 7.61 9.98
CA ALA A 215 -1.29 8.87 10.25
C ALA A 215 -2.16 9.32 9.06
N HIS A 216 -1.67 9.17 7.83
CA HIS A 216 -2.46 9.46 6.63
C HIS A 216 -3.69 8.56 6.51
N LEU A 217 -3.53 7.25 6.75
CA LEU A 217 -4.65 6.31 6.70
C LEU A 217 -5.73 6.64 7.74
N ARG A 218 -5.33 7.06 8.94
CA ARG A 218 -6.26 7.48 10.00
C ARG A 218 -6.97 8.80 9.67
N ALA A 219 -6.26 9.75 9.08
CA ALA A 219 -6.82 11.01 8.64
C ALA A 219 -7.88 10.79 7.54
N ALA A 220 -7.61 9.86 6.60
CA ALA A 220 -8.57 9.49 5.58
C ALA A 220 -9.86 8.89 6.17
N GLU A 221 -9.75 7.98 7.15
CA GLU A 221 -10.93 7.39 7.80
C GLU A 221 -11.73 8.43 8.60
N SER A 222 -11.06 9.30 9.34
CA SER A 222 -11.73 10.36 10.12
C SER A 222 -12.46 11.37 9.22
N GLY A 223 -11.92 11.64 8.02
CA GLY A 223 -12.54 12.49 7.00
C GLY A 223 -13.76 11.88 6.31
N ARG A 224 -14.25 10.71 6.74
CA ARG A 224 -15.47 10.07 6.25
C ARG A 224 -16.74 10.68 6.86
N GLU A 225 -16.67 11.21 8.08
CA GLU A 225 -17.82 11.65 8.88
C GLU A 225 -18.38 13.03 8.51
N GLY A 226 -17.72 13.76 7.61
CA GLY A 226 -18.25 14.96 6.94
C GLY A 226 -18.62 14.66 5.50
#